data_AF-A0A2I1E3A2-F1
#
_entry.id   AF-A0A2I1E3A2-F1
#
_cell.length_a   1.000
_cell.length_b   1.000
_cell.length_c   1.000
_cell.angle_alpha   90.00
_cell.angle_beta   90.00
_cell.angle_gamma   90.00
#
_symmetry.space_group_name_H-M   'P 1'
#
loop_
_entity.id
_entity.type
_entity.pdbx_description
1 polymer ?
#
loop_
_entity_poly.entity_id
_entity_poly.type
_entity_poly.pdbx_seq_one_letter_code
_entity_poly.pdbx_strand_id
1 'polypeptide(L)'
;MLMWEISSGQPPFTNLDYDYNLAMNIVDGMRPMIVSEIPLEYKELMEQCWNAYPKERPDIKILKNKIDYIKKSYYHNETKNIVKDNIIKPNTDSNKIYTSQVYEFKNFPEPRNAAEEEQKGIYLHMLNSNSM
;
A
#
# COMPACT_ATOMS: atom_id res chain seq x y z
N MET A 1 -2.57 2.19 3.87
CA MET A 1 -1.91 0.92 4.26
C MET A 1 -2.92 -0.20 4.46
N LEU A 2 -3.93 -0.07 5.34
CA LEU A 2 -4.92 -1.14 5.57
C LEU A 2 -5.61 -1.64 4.28
N MET A 3 -6.01 -0.74 3.38
CA MET A 3 -6.59 -1.14 2.08
C MET A 3 -5.65 -2.03 1.27
N TRP A 4 -4.34 -1.75 1.31
CA TRP A 4 -3.34 -2.54 0.60
C TRP A 4 -3.18 -3.91 1.25
N GLU A 5 -3.10 -3.98 2.58
CA GLU A 5 -2.96 -5.23 3.34
C GLU A 5 -4.17 -6.16 3.14
N ILE A 6 -5.38 -5.60 3.16
CA ILE A 6 -6.62 -6.34 2.86
C ILE A 6 -6.58 -6.89 1.43
N SER A 7 -6.11 -6.09 0.47
CA SER A 7 -6.04 -6.47 -0.93
C SER A 7 -4.95 -7.49 -1.23
N SER A 8 -3.79 -7.40 -0.57
CA SER A 8 -2.62 -8.25 -0.83
C SER A 8 -2.59 -9.50 0.04
N GLY A 9 -3.32 -9.50 1.16
CA GLY A 9 -3.31 -10.59 2.14
C GLY A 9 -2.01 -10.68 2.94
N GLN A 10 -1.14 -9.67 2.87
CA GLN A 10 0.16 -9.65 3.54
C GLN A 10 0.50 -8.25 4.08
N PRO A 11 1.39 -8.13 5.08
CA PRO A 11 1.89 -6.83 5.52
C PRO A 11 2.61 -6.08 4.39
N PRO A 12 2.58 -4.75 4.36
CA PRO A 12 3.33 -3.96 3.38
C PRO A 12 4.84 -4.15 3.58
N PHE A 13 5.62 -4.04 2.51
CA PHE A 13 7.08 -4.06 2.57
C PHE A 13 7.69 -5.32 3.26
N THR A 14 7.01 -6.47 3.20
CA THR A 14 7.44 -7.73 3.85
C THR A 14 8.88 -8.14 3.53
N ASN A 15 9.32 -7.87 2.30
CA ASN A 15 10.66 -8.21 1.79
C ASN A 15 11.74 -7.18 2.13
N LEU A 16 11.41 -6.16 2.93
CA LEU A 16 12.34 -5.09 3.31
C LEU A 16 12.53 -5.07 4.83
N ASP A 17 13.67 -4.52 5.24
CA ASP A 17 13.96 -4.25 6.63
C ASP A 17 13.27 -2.96 7.08
N TYR A 18 12.75 -2.98 8.31
CA TYR A 18 11.99 -1.87 8.89
C TYR A 18 12.96 -0.90 9.56
N ASP A 19 13.82 -0.31 8.74
CA ASP A 19 14.94 0.53 9.17
C ASP A 19 14.77 2.00 8.76
N TYR A 20 15.81 2.80 9.04
CA TYR A 20 15.90 4.19 8.65
C TYR A 20 15.78 4.39 7.14
N ASN A 21 16.37 3.50 6.33
CA ASN A 21 16.36 3.62 4.87
C ASN A 21 14.96 3.42 4.32
N LEU A 22 14.21 2.44 4.84
CA LEU A 22 12.80 2.25 4.48
C LEU A 22 11.98 3.52 4.79
N ALA A 23 12.18 4.12 5.95
CA ALA A 23 11.50 5.36 6.32
C ALA A 23 11.82 6.49 5.32
N MET A 24 13.10 6.68 4.97
CA MET A 24 13.50 7.71 3.98
C MET A 24 12.92 7.44 2.59
N ASN A 25 12.89 6.19 2.14
CA ASN A 25 12.31 5.83 0.84
C ASN A 25 10.80 6.10 0.80
N ILE A 26 10.07 5.85 1.90
CA ILE A 26 8.64 6.18 2.00
C ILE A 26 8.42 7.69 1.91
N VAL A 27 9.27 8.49 2.55
CA VAL A 27 9.21 9.95 2.50
C VAL A 27 9.49 10.44 1.09
N ASP A 28 10.47 9.84 0.41
CA ASP A 28 10.82 10.14 -0.97
C ASP A 28 9.79 9.61 -2.00
N GLY A 29 8.68 9.06 -1.51
CA GLY A 29 7.50 8.77 -2.32
C GLY A 29 7.31 7.31 -2.69
N MET A 30 8.13 6.40 -2.18
CA MET A 30 7.93 4.97 -2.33
C MET A 30 6.60 4.52 -1.69
N ARG A 31 5.84 3.69 -2.41
CA ARG A 31 4.60 3.07 -1.93
C ARG A 31 4.60 1.58 -2.26
N PRO A 32 3.85 0.74 -1.53
CA PRO A 32 3.70 -0.67 -1.85
C PRO A 32 3.25 -0.90 -3.29
N MET A 33 3.95 -1.77 -4.03
CA MET A 33 3.52 -2.17 -5.37
C MET A 33 2.14 -2.82 -5.32
N ILE A 34 1.27 -2.42 -6.25
CA ILE A 34 -0.07 -2.98 -6.41
C ILE A 34 0.05 -4.09 -7.46
N VAL A 35 0.06 -5.33 -6.99
CA VAL A 35 0.36 -6.52 -7.81
C VAL A 35 -0.87 -7.32 -8.24
N SER A 36 -2.06 -6.94 -7.77
CA SER A 36 -3.31 -7.70 -7.98
C SER A 36 -4.28 -6.94 -8.89
N GLU A 37 -5.14 -7.70 -9.58
CA GLU A 37 -6.30 -7.19 -10.32
C GLU A 37 -7.37 -6.70 -9.33
N ILE A 38 -7.11 -5.57 -8.70
CA ILE A 38 -8.07 -4.89 -7.85
C ILE A 38 -8.94 -3.94 -8.67
N PRO A 39 -10.15 -3.62 -8.18
CA PRO A 39 -11.00 -2.58 -8.76
C PRO A 39 -10.20 -1.29 -9.00
N LEU A 40 -10.35 -0.66 -10.17
CA LEU A 40 -9.66 0.61 -10.47
C LEU A 40 -10.02 1.68 -9.44
N GLU A 41 -11.29 1.79 -9.08
CA GLU A 41 -11.78 2.74 -8.08
C GLU A 41 -11.20 2.47 -6.69
N TYR A 42 -10.92 1.20 -6.36
CA TYR A 42 -10.26 0.83 -5.09
C TYR A 42 -8.77 1.18 -5.12
N LYS A 43 -8.09 0.94 -6.25
CA LYS A 43 -6.71 1.34 -6.49
C LYS A 43 -6.54 2.86 -6.31
N GLU A 44 -7.32 3.65 -7.03
CA GLU A 44 -7.24 5.10 -6.98
C GLU A 44 -7.54 5.65 -5.58
N LEU A 45 -8.54 5.09 -4.89
CA LEU A 45 -8.87 5.47 -3.52
C LEU A 45 -7.74 5.15 -2.54
N MET A 46 -7.16 3.96 -2.66
CA MET A 46 -6.00 3.55 -1.88
C MET A 46 -4.82 4.49 -2.12
N GLU A 47 -4.61 4.89 -3.38
CA GLU A 47 -3.56 5.83 -3.76
C GLU A 47 -3.75 7.23 -3.19
N GLN A 48 -4.98 7.72 -3.18
CA GLN A 48 -5.33 9.00 -2.56
C GLN A 48 -5.09 8.99 -1.04
N CYS A 49 -5.33 7.85 -0.36
CA CYS A 49 -5.17 7.74 1.09
C CYS A 49 -3.71 7.91 1.58
N TRP A 50 -2.72 7.56 0.75
CA TRP A 50 -1.31 7.68 1.08
C TRP A 50 -0.57 8.76 0.28
N ASN A 51 -1.30 9.73 -0.25
CA ASN A 51 -0.72 10.89 -0.93
C ASN A 51 0.25 11.63 0.02
N ALA A 52 1.41 12.00 -0.49
CA ALA A 52 2.40 12.77 0.27
C ALA A 52 1.83 14.10 0.79
N TYR A 53 0.95 14.74 0.01
CA TYR A 53 0.30 15.99 0.36
C TYR A 53 -0.97 15.74 1.19
N PRO A 54 -1.03 16.17 2.47
CA PRO A 54 -2.18 15.87 3.34
C PRO A 54 -3.52 16.39 2.83
N LYS A 55 -3.51 17.51 2.08
CA LYS A 55 -4.73 18.13 1.51
C LYS A 55 -5.37 17.29 0.40
N GLU A 56 -4.58 16.45 -0.26
CA GLU A 56 -5.05 15.56 -1.33
C GLU A 56 -5.60 14.23 -0.78
N ARG A 57 -5.47 14.00 0.54
CA ARG A 57 -6.02 12.81 1.19
C ARG A 57 -7.52 13.00 1.43
N PRO A 58 -8.35 11.97 1.19
CA PRO A 58 -9.76 12.05 1.51
C PRO A 58 -9.95 12.13 3.03
N ASP A 59 -10.88 12.98 3.46
CA ASP A 59 -11.37 12.90 4.84
C ASP A 59 -12.15 11.59 5.07
N ILE A 60 -12.41 11.28 6.34
CA ILE A 60 -13.05 10.02 6.72
C ILE A 60 -14.47 9.86 6.15
N LYS A 61 -15.21 10.96 5.95
CA LYS A 61 -16.56 10.94 5.39
C LYS A 61 -16.51 10.64 3.89
N ILE A 62 -15.61 11.28 3.16
CA ILE A 62 -15.36 11.02 1.74
C ILE A 62 -14.90 9.57 1.54
N LEU A 63 -13.93 9.12 2.34
CA LEU A 63 -13.40 7.76 2.29
C LEU A 63 -14.52 6.72 2.49
N LYS A 64 -15.34 6.90 3.53
CA LYS A 64 -16.49 6.02 3.80
C LYS A 64 -17.46 5.98 2.62
N ASN A 65 -17.85 7.13 2.09
CA ASN A 65 -18.78 7.21 0.97
C ASN A 65 -18.25 6.50 -0.29
N LYS A 66 -16.95 6.67 -0.60
CA LYS A 66 -16.31 6.00 -1.74
C LYS A 66 -16.25 4.47 -1.54
N ILE A 67 -15.91 4.01 -0.34
CA ILE A 67 -15.92 2.57 -0.01
C ILE A 67 -17.35 2.00 -0.14
N ASP A 68 -18.36 2.69 0.37
CA ASP A 68 -19.77 2.26 0.27
C ASP A 68 -20.23 2.20 -1.20
N TYR A 69 -19.78 3.13 -2.04
CA TYR A 69 -20.05 3.13 -3.48
C TYR A 69 -19.41 1.93 -4.17
N ILE A 70 -18.10 1.72 -3.96
CA ILE A 70 -17.36 0.56 -4.50
C ILE A 70 -18.07 -0.73 -4.07
N LYS A 71 -18.33 -0.89 -2.77
CA LYS A 71 -19.03 -2.06 -2.24
C LYS A 71 -20.34 -2.34 -2.99
N LYS A 72 -21.17 -1.30 -3.21
CA LYS A 72 -22.44 -1.44 -3.93
C LYS A 72 -22.27 -1.80 -5.40
N SER A 73 -21.28 -1.23 -6.10
CA SER A 73 -21.04 -1.55 -7.51
C SER A 73 -20.65 -3.02 -7.70
N TYR A 74 -19.85 -3.58 -6.77
CA TYR A 74 -19.50 -5.00 -6.78
C TYR A 74 -20.70 -5.92 -6.53
N TYR A 75 -21.51 -5.69 -5.48
CA TYR A 75 -22.69 -6.52 -5.22
C TYR A 75 -23.76 -6.45 -6.31
N HIS A 76 -23.90 -5.30 -6.98
CA HIS A 76 -24.83 -5.18 -8.10
C HIS A 76 -24.36 -6.01 -9.30
N ASN A 77 -23.06 -6.06 -9.55
CA ASN A 77 -22.46 -6.80 -10.67
C ASN A 77 -22.35 -8.33 -10.39
N GLU A 78 -22.19 -8.75 -9.13
CA GLU A 78 -22.09 -10.16 -8.71
C GLU A 78 -23.38 -10.96 -8.84
N THR A 79 -24.54 -10.31 -8.96
CA THR A 79 -25.80 -11.02 -9.32
C THR A 79 -25.76 -11.67 -10.71
N LYS A 80 -24.67 -11.51 -11.48
CA LYS A 80 -24.47 -12.19 -12.77
C LYS A 80 -23.35 -13.23 -12.82
N ASN A 81 -22.46 -13.36 -11.84
CA ASN A 81 -21.36 -14.33 -11.92
C ASN A 81 -20.95 -14.85 -10.54
N ILE A 82 -21.55 -15.97 -10.11
CA ILE A 82 -21.07 -16.77 -8.99
C ILE A 82 -19.78 -17.46 -9.46
N VAL A 83 -18.62 -16.88 -9.14
CA VAL A 83 -17.32 -17.53 -9.34
C VAL A 83 -16.66 -17.78 -7.99
N LYS A 84 -16.67 -19.07 -7.64
CA LYS A 84 -15.86 -19.83 -6.68
C LYS A 84 -14.84 -19.01 -5.88
N ASP A 85 -15.14 -18.88 -4.59
CA ASP A 85 -14.22 -18.44 -3.54
C ASP A 85 -12.99 -19.34 -3.46
N ASN A 86 -11.92 -19.01 -4.18
CA ASN A 86 -10.58 -19.40 -3.78
C ASN A 86 -10.13 -18.41 -2.71
N ILE A 87 -10.60 -18.65 -1.47
CA ILE A 87 -10.09 -17.93 -0.29
C ILE A 87 -8.59 -18.20 -0.22
N ILE A 88 -7.79 -17.24 -0.67
CA ILE A 88 -6.35 -17.24 -0.46
C ILE A 88 -6.19 -17.19 1.06
N LYS A 89 -5.79 -18.32 1.65
CA LYS A 89 -5.45 -18.37 3.06
C LYS A 89 -4.24 -17.45 3.25
N PRO A 90 -4.30 -16.42 4.11
CA PRO A 90 -3.14 -15.59 4.38
C PRO A 90 -2.03 -16.50 4.91
N ASN A 91 -0.91 -16.58 4.19
CA ASN A 91 0.30 -17.24 4.69
C ASN A 91 0.77 -16.43 5.91
N THR A 92 0.41 -16.93 7.09
CA THR A 92 0.70 -16.35 8.39
C THR A 92 2.04 -16.87 8.92
N ASP A 93 3.07 -16.87 8.08
CA ASP A 93 4.41 -17.34 8.48
C ASP A 93 5.32 -16.19 8.96
N SER A 94 4.84 -14.95 8.98
CA SER A 94 5.67 -13.85 9.48
C SER A 94 5.60 -13.77 11.01
N ASN A 95 6.44 -14.54 11.70
CA ASN A 95 6.81 -14.31 13.11
C ASN A 95 7.62 -13.00 13.31
N LYS A 96 7.49 -12.02 12.39
CA LYS A 96 8.24 -10.76 12.42
C LYS A 96 7.61 -9.86 13.48
N ILE A 97 8.32 -9.67 14.60
CA ILE A 97 7.89 -8.78 15.68
C ILE A 97 8.15 -7.35 15.22
N TYR A 98 7.09 -6.62 14.87
CA TYR A 98 7.17 -5.20 14.58
C TYR A 98 7.27 -4.42 15.89
N THR A 99 8.41 -3.78 16.14
CA THR A 99 8.59 -2.90 17.29
C THR A 99 8.57 -1.45 16.81
N SER A 100 7.95 -0.55 17.58
CA SER A 100 8.00 0.87 17.28
C SER A 100 9.40 1.41 17.58
N GLN A 101 10.04 2.03 16.61
CA GLN A 101 11.31 2.74 16.79
C GLN A 101 11.11 4.21 16.42
N VAL A 102 11.67 5.10 17.24
CA VAL A 102 11.68 6.54 16.98
C VAL A 102 13.03 6.86 16.34
N TYR A 103 12.98 7.43 15.14
CA TYR A 103 14.15 7.90 14.44
C TYR A 103 14.21 9.43 14.50
N GLU A 104 15.38 9.97 14.85
CA GLU A 104 15.64 11.40 14.72
C GLU A 104 16.24 11.64 13.34
N PHE A 105 15.45 12.24 12.46
CA PHE A 105 15.89 12.49 11.09
C PHE A 105 16.52 13.87 10.98
N LYS A 106 17.82 13.90 10.64
CA LYS A 106 18.51 15.15 10.29
C LYS A 106 18.28 15.40 8.80
N ASN A 107 17.69 16.55 8.46
CA ASN A 107 17.40 16.99 7.09
C ASN A 107 16.40 16.08 6.34
N PHE A 108 15.13 16.13 6.74
CA PHE A 108 14.06 15.42 6.03
C PHE A 108 13.89 15.99 4.61
N PRO A 109 13.91 15.16 3.56
CA PRO A 109 13.48 15.63 2.26
C PRO A 109 11.98 15.98 2.32
N GLU A 110 11.56 16.92 1.48
CA GLU A 110 10.13 17.24 1.36
C GLU A 110 9.37 15.99 0.86
N PRO A 111 8.31 15.55 1.57
CA PRO A 111 7.53 14.41 1.13
C PRO A 111 6.96 14.62 -0.26
N ARG A 112 7.11 13.62 -1.13
CA ARG A 112 6.58 13.66 -2.50
C ARG A 112 5.94 12.35 -2.91
N ASN A 113 5.25 12.35 -4.04
CA ASN A 113 4.77 11.12 -4.67
C ASN A 113 5.76 10.70 -5.76
N ALA A 114 6.27 9.47 -5.71
CA ALA A 114 7.14 8.94 -6.76
C ALA A 114 6.31 8.48 -7.96
N ALA A 115 6.82 8.71 -9.17
CA ALA A 115 6.22 8.19 -10.40
C ALA A 115 6.32 6.64 -10.44
N GLU A 116 5.50 5.98 -11.24
CA GLU A 116 5.47 4.50 -11.28
C GLU A 116 6.83 3.89 -11.68
N GLU A 117 7.52 4.50 -12.66
CA GLU A 117 8.86 4.07 -13.09
C GLU A 117 9.91 4.24 -11.99
N GLU A 118 9.80 5.32 -11.23
CA GLU A 118 10.68 5.62 -10.12
C GLU A 118 10.45 4.66 -8.95
N GLN A 119 9.19 4.34 -8.63
CA GLN A 119 8.88 3.31 -7.64
C GLN A 119 9.53 1.97 -8.00
N LYS A 120 9.44 1.54 -9.27
CA LYS A 120 10.10 0.32 -9.78
C LYS A 120 11.62 0.39 -9.59
N GLY A 121 12.24 1.54 -9.89
CA GLY A 121 13.66 1.77 -9.67
C GLY A 121 14.07 1.65 -8.19
N ILE A 122 13.31 2.27 -7.28
CA ILE A 122 13.56 2.21 -5.83
C ILE A 122 13.47 0.76 -5.32
N TYR A 123 12.45 0.01 -5.73
CA TYR A 123 12.32 -1.40 -5.37
C TYR A 123 13.48 -2.26 -5.87
N LEU A 124 13.89 -2.07 -7.13
CA LEU A 124 15.01 -2.80 -7.71
C LEU A 124 16.31 -2.52 -6.96
N HIS A 125 16.56 -1.24 -6.60
CA HIS A 125 17.74 -0.85 -5.83
C HIS A 125 17.77 -1.54 -4.46
N MET A 126 16.68 -1.47 -3.69
CA MET A 126 16.63 -2.06 -2.35
C MET A 126 16.76 -3.59 -2.34
N LEU A 127 16.19 -4.28 -3.33
CA LEU A 127 16.32 -5.74 -3.44
C LEU A 127 17.78 -6.16 -3.68
N ASN A 128 18.53 -5.36 -4.45
CA ASN A 128 19.94 -5.62 -4.73
C ASN A 128 20.88 -5.19 -3.59
N SER A 129 20.51 -4.18 -2.80
CA SER A 129 21.30 -3.75 -1.63
C SER A 129 21.24 -4.76 -0.49
N ASN A 130 20.19 -5.58 -0.40
CA ASN A 130 20.03 -6.62 0.62
C ASN A 130 20.71 -7.96 0.24
N SER A 131 21.38 -8.05 -0.92
CA SER A 131 22.08 -9.26 -1.38
C SER A 131 23.61 -9.21 -1.26
N MET A 132 24.16 -8.22 -0.55
CA MET A 132 25.59 -8.06 -0.23
C MET A 132 25.79 -8.03 1.29
#